data_AF-A0AAV7N5G4-F1
#
_entry.id   AF-A0AAV7N5G4-F1
#
_cell.length_a   1.000
_cell.length_b   1.000
_cell.length_c   1.000
_cell.angle_alpha   90.00
_cell.angle_beta   90.00
_cell.angle_gamma   90.00
#
_symmetry.space_group_name_H-M   'P 1'
#
loop_
_entity.id
_entity.type
_entity.pdbx_description
1 polymer ?
#
loop_
_entity_poly.entity_id
_entity_poly.type
_entity_poly.pdbx_seq_one_letter_code
_entity_poly.pdbx_strand_id
1 'polypeptide(L)'
;MRALALCQLASLFALLRGCQLPHDWRPQTEACRAELVETIVFARVLALHRDTYSVHNYLPWQYSSDLFYSAEIELLCDQGWGSMLEVPAGSRLNLTGLGYFPCHSYTVLEDSAYYFFLR
;
A
#
# COMPACT_ATOMS: atom_id res chain seq x y z
N MET A 1 -30.21 -8.47 -30.09
CA MET A 1 -30.62 -7.52 -29.02
C MET A 1 -30.41 -8.06 -27.59
N ARG A 2 -30.66 -9.35 -27.29
CA ARG A 2 -30.49 -9.91 -25.93
C ARG A 2 -29.02 -10.06 -25.45
N ALA A 3 -28.09 -10.40 -26.33
CA ALA A 3 -26.67 -10.54 -25.96
C ALA A 3 -26.00 -9.19 -25.61
N LEU A 4 -26.42 -8.10 -26.26
CA LEU A 4 -25.96 -6.74 -25.94
C LEU A 4 -26.38 -6.30 -24.54
N ALA A 5 -27.62 -6.62 -24.13
CA ALA A 5 -28.10 -6.33 -22.78
C ALA A 5 -27.34 -7.11 -21.69
N LEU A 6 -26.96 -8.36 -21.96
CA LEU A 6 -26.16 -9.19 -21.05
C LEU A 6 -24.71 -8.67 -20.91
N CYS A 7 -24.08 -8.24 -22.00
CA CYS A 7 -22.76 -7.59 -21.93
C CYS A 7 -22.82 -6.28 -21.14
N GLN A 8 -23.86 -5.47 -21.34
CA GLN A 8 -24.02 -4.20 -20.61
C GLN A 8 -24.19 -4.42 -19.10
N LEU A 9 -24.99 -5.41 -18.70
CA LEU A 9 -25.17 -5.77 -17.29
C LEU A 9 -23.88 -6.32 -16.66
N ALA A 10 -23.08 -7.09 -17.38
CA ALA A 10 -21.79 -7.59 -16.90
C ALA A 10 -20.76 -6.47 -16.71
N SER A 11 -20.70 -5.50 -17.62
CA SER A 11 -19.84 -4.32 -17.48
C SER A 11 -20.27 -3.41 -16.32
N LEU A 12 -21.58 -3.27 -16.09
CA LEU A 12 -22.12 -2.54 -14.93
C LEU A 12 -21.80 -3.27 -13.61
N PHE A 13 -21.87 -4.61 -13.59
CA PHE A 13 -21.50 -5.40 -12.41
C PHE A 13 -20.00 -5.33 -12.10
N ALA A 14 -19.14 -5.23 -13.11
CA ALA A 14 -17.71 -5.01 -12.93
C ALA A 14 -17.39 -3.59 -12.42
N LEU A 15 -18.16 -2.57 -12.82
CA LEU A 15 -18.07 -1.22 -12.27
C LEU A 15 -18.62 -1.11 -10.84
N LEU A 16 -19.60 -1.94 -10.48
CA LEU A 16 -20.22 -1.96 -9.14
C LEU A 16 -19.41 -2.73 -8.10
N ARG A 17 -18.54 -3.65 -8.54
CA ARG A 17 -17.55 -4.28 -7.66
C ARG A 17 -16.30 -3.41 -7.70
N GLY A 18 -16.24 -2.45 -6.75
CA GLY A 18 -15.01 -1.73 -6.45
C GLY A 18 -13.85 -2.70 -6.20
N CYS A 19 -12.64 -2.18 -6.24
CA CYS A 19 -11.46 -3.00 -6.07
C CYS A 19 -11.49 -3.75 -4.73
N GLN A 20 -11.38 -5.08 -4.80
CA GLN A 20 -11.39 -5.91 -3.61
C GLN A 20 -9.96 -6.24 -3.20
N LEU A 21 -9.67 -6.11 -1.91
CA LEU A 21 -8.36 -6.44 -1.36
C LEU A 21 -8.01 -7.88 -1.77
N PRO A 22 -6.91 -8.09 -2.48
CA PRO A 22 -6.58 -9.43 -2.96
C PRO A 22 -6.22 -10.30 -1.76
N HIS A 23 -6.75 -11.52 -1.76
CA HIS A 23 -6.40 -12.51 -0.73
C HIS A 23 -4.98 -13.09 -0.95
N ASP A 24 -4.43 -12.92 -2.16
CA ASP A 24 -3.11 -13.37 -2.61
C ASP A 24 -2.24 -12.20 -3.12
N TRP A 25 -0.92 -12.36 -3.21
CA TRP A 25 0.04 -11.36 -3.70
C TRP A 25 -0.02 -11.03 -5.20
N ARG A 26 -1.15 -11.28 -5.88
CA ARG A 26 -1.26 -11.01 -7.31
C ARG A 26 -1.06 -9.52 -7.60
N PRO A 27 -0.34 -9.17 -8.69
CA PRO A 27 -0.19 -7.77 -9.11
C PRO A 27 -1.54 -7.10 -9.30
N GLN A 28 -1.75 -5.97 -8.63
CA GLN A 28 -2.92 -5.11 -8.79
C GLN A 28 -2.62 -4.01 -9.81
N THR A 29 -3.65 -3.53 -10.51
CA THR A 29 -3.52 -2.33 -11.35
C THR A 29 -3.32 -1.09 -10.47
N GLU A 30 -2.67 -0.06 -11.00
CA GLU A 30 -2.38 1.16 -10.23
C GLU A 30 -3.66 1.85 -9.74
N ALA A 31 -4.70 1.87 -10.57
CA ALA A 31 -6.02 2.40 -10.23
C ALA A 31 -6.64 1.65 -9.03
N CYS A 32 -6.47 0.32 -9.01
CA CYS A 32 -7.00 -0.52 -7.94
C CYS A 32 -6.29 -0.30 -6.60
N ARG A 33 -4.96 -0.11 -6.64
CA ARG A 33 -4.18 0.25 -5.46
C ARG A 33 -4.61 1.60 -4.90
N ALA A 34 -4.86 2.58 -5.77
CA ALA A 34 -5.31 3.90 -5.35
C ALA A 34 -6.70 3.89 -4.70
N GLU A 35 -7.61 3.01 -5.15
CA GLU A 35 -8.95 2.86 -4.55
C GLU A 35 -8.92 2.18 -3.16
N LEU A 36 -7.99 1.26 -2.94
CA LEU A 36 -7.90 0.45 -1.71
C LEU A 36 -7.17 1.12 -0.55
N VAL A 37 -6.52 2.25 -0.82
CA VAL A 37 -5.62 2.95 0.09
C VAL A 37 -6.40 3.98 0.91
N GLU A 38 -6.12 4.04 2.21
CA GLU A 38 -6.77 4.99 3.12
C GLU A 38 -6.11 6.36 3.03
N THR A 39 -4.79 6.41 2.79
CA THR A 39 -4.08 7.68 2.57
C THR A 39 -2.85 7.56 1.69
N ILE A 40 -2.58 8.59 0.89
CA ILE A 40 -1.35 8.73 0.11
C ILE A 40 -0.54 9.86 0.69
N VAL A 41 0.71 9.57 1.08
CA VAL A 41 1.63 10.57 1.64
C VAL A 41 2.90 10.68 0.81
N PHE A 42 3.43 11.90 0.72
CA PHE A 42 4.74 12.17 0.14
C PHE A 42 5.75 12.37 1.27
N ALA A 43 6.71 11.46 1.38
CA ALA A 43 7.61 11.42 2.52
C ALA A 43 9.04 11.00 2.13
N ARG A 44 10.01 11.47 2.92
CA ARG A 44 11.42 11.07 2.84
C ARG A 44 11.71 9.97 3.85
N VAL A 45 12.46 8.95 3.45
CA VAL A 45 12.94 7.90 4.35
C VAL A 45 14.10 8.43 5.18
N LEU A 46 13.99 8.39 6.51
CA LEU A 46 15.05 8.80 7.42
C LEU A 46 15.94 7.63 7.84
N ALA A 47 15.33 6.50 8.23
CA ALA A 47 16.06 5.36 8.74
C ALA A 47 15.32 4.05 8.46
N LEU A 48 16.08 2.99 8.20
CA LEU A 48 15.56 1.64 8.04
C LEU A 48 15.74 0.81 9.30
N HIS A 49 14.66 0.19 9.75
CA HIS A 49 14.60 -0.64 10.94
C HIS A 49 14.25 -2.07 10.54
N ARG A 50 15.08 -3.04 10.94
CA ARG A 50 14.76 -4.45 10.67
C ARG A 50 13.58 -4.88 11.53
N ASP A 51 12.52 -5.39 10.91
CA ASP A 51 11.34 -5.83 11.66
C ASP A 51 11.65 -7.16 12.35
N THR A 52 11.78 -7.14 13.67
CA THR A 52 11.75 -8.34 14.49
C THR A 52 10.31 -8.84 14.61
N TYR A 53 10.09 -10.06 14.12
CA TYR A 53 8.89 -10.90 14.26
C TYR A 53 7.79 -10.33 15.19
N SER A 54 6.72 -9.75 14.63
CA SER A 54 5.59 -9.23 15.41
C SER A 54 4.40 -10.20 15.39
N VAL A 55 3.82 -10.45 16.57
CA VAL A 55 2.65 -11.34 16.78
C VAL A 55 1.40 -10.85 16.02
N HIS A 56 1.40 -9.62 15.51
CA HIS A 56 0.30 -9.06 14.73
C HIS A 56 0.52 -9.16 13.20
N ASN A 57 1.71 -9.56 12.74
CA ASN A 57 2.01 -9.81 11.34
C ASN A 57 1.83 -11.30 10.98
N TYR A 58 0.65 -11.89 11.21
CA TYR A 58 0.37 -13.25 10.74
C TYR A 58 0.07 -13.24 9.24
N LEU A 59 1.12 -13.23 8.43
CA LEU A 59 1.02 -13.60 7.02
C LEU A 59 1.33 -15.10 6.90
N PRO A 60 0.49 -15.92 6.22
CA PRO A 60 0.59 -17.39 6.22
C PRO A 60 1.92 -17.99 5.71
N TRP A 61 2.84 -17.18 5.19
CA TRP A 61 4.05 -17.60 4.47
C TRP A 61 5.34 -17.00 5.04
N GLN A 62 5.39 -16.77 6.36
CA GLN A 62 6.49 -16.15 7.10
C GLN A 62 7.80 -16.98 7.21
N TYR A 63 8.12 -17.82 6.21
CA TYR A 63 9.36 -18.60 6.20
C TYR A 63 10.62 -17.76 5.92
N SER A 64 10.46 -16.46 5.63
CA SER A 64 11.56 -15.54 5.30
C SER A 64 11.33 -14.16 5.94
N SER A 65 11.16 -14.14 7.26
CA SER A 65 10.99 -12.89 8.04
C SER A 65 12.16 -11.92 7.92
N ASP A 66 13.32 -12.38 7.44
CA ASP A 66 14.53 -11.58 7.24
C ASP A 66 14.45 -10.58 6.08
N LEU A 67 13.41 -10.67 5.24
CA LEU A 67 13.24 -9.83 4.07
C LEU A 67 12.32 -8.63 4.29
N PHE A 68 11.67 -8.54 5.46
CA PHE A 68 10.79 -7.44 5.82
C PHE A 68 11.46 -6.46 6.78
N TYR A 69 11.16 -5.19 6.61
CA TYR A 69 11.69 -4.12 7.43
C TYR A 69 10.66 -3.00 7.56
N SER A 70 10.81 -2.21 8.61
CA SER A 70 10.11 -0.96 8.82
C SER A 70 11.01 0.22 8.45
N ALA A 71 10.40 1.35 8.13
CA ALA A 71 11.12 2.58 7.83
C ALA A 71 10.53 3.72 8.63
N GLU A 72 11.39 4.54 9.23
CA GLU A 72 11.00 5.84 9.74
C GLU A 72 10.99 6.82 8.56
N ILE A 73 9.86 7.49 8.37
CA ILE A 73 9.68 8.46 7.30
C ILE A 73 9.31 9.83 7.88
N GLU A 74 9.71 10.87 7.16
CA GLU A 74 9.34 12.26 7.43
C GLU A 74 8.44 12.78 6.32
N LEU A 75 7.27 13.28 6.70
CA LEU A 75 6.32 13.87 5.78
C LEU A 75 6.86 15.18 5.21
N LEU A 76 6.79 15.34 3.89
CA LEU A 76 7.24 16.56 3.20
C LEU A 76 6.09 17.51 2.86
N CYS A 77 4.84 17.08 3.02
CA CYS A 77 3.65 17.87 2.70
C CYS A 77 2.61 17.76 3.83
N ASP A 78 1.89 18.85 4.09
CA ASP A 78 0.88 19.00 5.16
C ASP A 78 -0.46 18.28 4.89
N GLN A 79 -0.64 17.73 3.68
CA GLN A 79 -1.91 17.17 3.21
C GLN A 79 -1.67 15.81 2.57
N GLY A 80 -2.07 14.75 3.28
CA GLY A 80 -2.17 13.39 2.73
C GLY A 80 -3.43 13.25 1.87
N TRP A 81 -3.29 12.70 0.67
CA TRP A 81 -4.44 12.50 -0.22
C TRP A 81 -5.32 11.38 0.34
N GLY A 82 -6.62 11.62 0.48
CA GLY A 82 -7.60 10.59 0.86
C GLY A 82 -7.87 10.42 2.36
N SER A 83 -7.16 11.14 3.24
CA SER A 83 -7.35 11.01 4.69
C SER A 83 -7.91 12.26 5.36
N MET A 84 -8.56 12.03 6.51
CA MET A 84 -8.84 13.04 7.53
C MET A 84 -7.75 13.07 8.62
N LEU A 85 -6.54 12.58 8.32
CA LEU A 85 -5.37 12.73 9.17
C LEU A 85 -4.62 13.99 8.72
N GLU A 86 -4.88 15.11 9.39
CA GLU A 86 -4.13 16.35 9.23
C GLU A 86 -2.78 16.22 9.92
N VAL A 87 -1.84 15.55 9.27
CA VAL A 87 -0.47 15.41 9.78
C VAL A 87 0.40 16.49 9.14
N PRO A 88 0.99 17.42 9.93
CA PRO A 88 1.80 18.48 9.38
C PRO A 88 3.11 17.94 8.79
N ALA A 89 3.66 18.65 7.81
CA ALA A 89 4.98 18.43 7.26
C ALA A 89 6.03 18.49 8.36
N GLY A 90 7.07 17.66 8.22
CA GLY A 90 8.09 17.43 9.24
C GLY A 90 7.67 16.42 10.31
N SER A 91 6.42 15.95 10.31
CA SER A 91 6.00 14.85 11.20
C SER A 91 6.66 13.54 10.80
N ARG A 92 7.02 12.76 11.80
CA ARG A 92 7.70 11.46 11.63
C ARG A 92 6.74 10.32 11.88
N LEU A 93 6.73 9.35 10.99
CA LEU A 93 5.88 8.17 11.04
C LEU A 93 6.70 6.91 10.80
N ASN A 94 6.33 5.82 11.45
CA ASN A 94 6.93 4.52 11.20
C ASN A 94 6.04 3.72 10.25
N LEU A 95 6.62 3.33 9.12
CA LEU A 95 5.99 2.45 8.15
C LEU A 95 6.48 1.03 8.36
N THR A 96 5.55 0.07 8.28
CA THR A 96 5.84 -1.36 8.30
C THR A 96 5.43 -1.98 6.97
N GLY A 97 5.78 -3.26 6.76
CA GLY A 97 5.38 -3.97 5.54
C GLY A 97 6.21 -3.63 4.30
N LEU A 98 7.38 -3.01 4.47
CA LEU A 98 8.37 -2.85 3.41
C LEU A 98 9.21 -4.12 3.31
N GLY A 99 9.79 -4.35 2.14
CA GLY A 99 10.62 -5.52 1.89
C GLY A 99 10.28 -6.30 0.63
N TYR A 100 10.71 -7.56 0.61
CA TYR A 100 10.62 -8.42 -0.58
C TYR A 100 9.39 -9.32 -0.53
N PHE A 101 8.47 -9.17 -1.50
CA PHE A 101 7.34 -10.07 -1.70
C PHE A 101 7.57 -10.94 -2.94
N PRO A 102 6.94 -12.12 -3.04
CA PRO A 102 7.19 -13.07 -4.14
C PRO A 102 7.00 -12.51 -5.56
N CYS A 103 6.13 -11.52 -5.75
CA CYS A 103 5.83 -10.93 -7.06
C CYS A 103 6.27 -9.46 -7.21
N HIS A 104 6.59 -8.77 -6.12
CA HIS A 104 6.97 -7.36 -6.14
C HIS A 104 7.85 -7.02 -4.93
N SER A 105 8.80 -6.09 -5.08
CA SER A 105 9.61 -5.60 -3.96
C SER A 105 9.21 -4.17 -3.62
N TYR A 106 8.86 -3.92 -2.36
CA TYR A 106 8.66 -2.56 -1.83
C TYR A 106 9.92 -2.15 -1.08
N THR A 107 11.01 -2.03 -1.84
CA THR A 107 12.30 -1.59 -1.33
C THR A 107 12.44 -0.08 -1.48
N VAL A 108 12.91 0.55 -0.42
CA VAL A 108 13.17 1.98 -0.34
C VAL A 108 14.58 2.23 0.16
N LEU A 109 15.15 3.37 -0.23
CA LEU A 109 16.48 3.79 0.16
C LEU A 109 16.39 4.92 1.19
N GLU A 110 17.37 4.97 2.11
CA GLU A 110 17.53 6.09 3.03
C GLU A 110 17.76 7.40 2.27
N ASP A 111 17.33 8.51 2.86
CA ASP A 111 17.38 9.87 2.31
C ASP A 111 16.67 10.07 0.97
N SER A 112 15.88 9.08 0.51
CA SER A 112 15.10 9.16 -0.72
C SER A 112 13.63 9.45 -0.42
N ALA A 113 12.99 10.21 -1.31
CA ALA A 113 11.58 10.59 -1.20
C ALA A 113 10.69 9.77 -2.13
N TYR A 114 9.57 9.27 -1.61
CA TYR A 114 8.61 8.44 -2.35
C TYR A 114 7.16 8.83 -2.02
N TYR A 115 6.25 8.44 -2.92
CA TYR A 115 4.83 8.39 -2.62
C TYR A 115 4.50 7.06 -1.98
N PHE A 116 4.00 7.10 -0.75
CA PHE A 116 3.57 5.93 0.00
C PHE A 116 2.05 5.81 -0.04
N PHE A 117 1.59 4.63 -0.39
CA PHE A 117 0.19 4.24 -0.43
C PHE A 117 -0.10 3.45 0.84
N LEU A 118 -0.73 4.10 1.83
CA LEU A 118 -0.91 3.58 3.17
C LEU A 118 -2.36 3.15 3.41
N ARG A 119 -2.51 2.11 4.23
CA ARG A 119 -3.79 1.69 4.78
C ARG A 119 -3.74 1.86 6.28
#